data_AF-A0A2V9U1I4-F1
#
_entry.id   AF-A0A2V9U1I4-F1
#
_cell.length_a   1.000
_cell.length_b   1.000
_cell.length_c   1.000
_cell.angle_alpha   90.00
_cell.angle_beta   90.00
_cell.angle_gamma   90.00
#
_symmetry.space_group_name_H-M   'P 1'
#
loop_
_entity.id
_entity.type
_entity.pdbx_description
1 polymer ?
#
loop_
_entity_poly.entity_id
_entity_poly.type
_entity_poly.pdbx_seq_one_letter_code
_entity_poly.pdbx_strand_id
1 'polypeptide(L)'
;APRIKVQVKRRADKINVDGLRAFMALLGEQDVGIFVSTGGFTSDAQVEARTKETRKLTLIDLEKLVELWIEHYDKVSEPDKRLLPLRPIYYLSPSE
;
A
#
# COMPACT_ATOMS: atom_id res chain seq x y z
N ALA A 1 -7.66 -4.69 20.82
CA ALA A 1 -7.25 -3.75 19.76
C ALA A 1 -7.00 -4.54 18.47
N PRO A 2 -7.38 -4.05 17.28
CA PRO A 2 -7.15 -4.78 16.04
C PRO A 2 -5.65 -4.95 15.81
N ARG A 3 -5.24 -6.15 15.37
CA ARG A 3 -3.83 -6.45 15.07
C ARG A 3 -3.57 -6.18 13.59
N ILE A 4 -2.59 -5.36 13.28
CA ILE A 4 -2.20 -5.08 11.89
C ILE A 4 -1.06 -6.01 11.51
N LYS A 5 -1.24 -6.77 10.43
CA LYS A 5 -0.19 -7.58 9.80
C LYS A 5 0.16 -6.94 8.47
N VAL A 6 1.47 -6.78 8.23
CA VAL A 6 1.97 -6.15 7.01
C VAL A 6 2.92 -7.11 6.30
N GLN A 7 2.74 -7.28 5.00
CA GLN A 7 3.72 -7.94 4.14
C GLN A 7 4.27 -6.96 3.12
N VAL A 8 5.60 -6.86 3.06
CA VAL A 8 6.30 -6.00 2.11
C VAL A 8 7.08 -6.87 1.13
N LYS A 9 6.92 -6.60 -0.17
CA LYS A 9 7.65 -7.26 -1.24
C LYS A 9 8.22 -6.22 -2.20
N ARG A 10 9.55 -6.15 -2.28
CA ARG A 10 10.24 -5.37 -3.31
C ARG A 10 10.59 -6.30 -4.47
N ARG A 11 9.81 -6.24 -5.55
CA ARG A 11 10.01 -7.04 -6.76
C ARG A 11 9.48 -6.30 -7.99
N ALA A 12 9.94 -6.70 -9.16
CA ALA A 12 9.54 -6.09 -10.44
C ALA A 12 8.27 -6.73 -11.02
N ASP A 13 8.04 -8.01 -10.73
CA ASP A 13 6.83 -8.74 -11.10
C ASP A 13 5.64 -8.37 -10.20
N LYS A 14 4.44 -8.47 -10.77
CA LYS A 14 3.17 -8.29 -10.07
C LYS A 14 2.89 -9.46 -9.12
N ILE A 15 2.30 -9.17 -7.96
CA ILE A 15 1.79 -10.22 -7.06
C ILE A 15 0.61 -10.92 -7.73
N ASN A 16 0.71 -12.23 -7.91
CA ASN A 16 -0.38 -13.07 -8.36
C ASN A 16 -1.32 -13.48 -7.20
N VAL A 17 -2.43 -14.13 -7.54
CA VAL A 17 -3.44 -14.59 -6.58
C VAL A 17 -2.85 -15.51 -5.51
N ASP A 18 -1.95 -16.42 -5.88
CA ASP A 18 -1.38 -17.37 -4.92
C ASP A 18 -0.52 -16.68 -3.87
N GLY A 19 0.31 -15.72 -4.30
CA GLY A 19 1.10 -14.88 -3.40
C GLY A 19 0.23 -14.08 -2.43
N LEU A 20 -0.92 -13.59 -2.91
CA LEU A 20 -1.89 -12.88 -2.08
C LEU A 20 -2.60 -13.82 -1.09
N ARG A 21 -3.05 -14.99 -1.54
CA ARG A 21 -3.73 -15.99 -0.71
C ARG A 21 -2.83 -16.52 0.41
N ALA A 22 -1.54 -16.69 0.12
CA ALA A 22 -0.56 -17.07 1.13
C ALA A 22 -0.50 -16.06 2.29
N PHE A 23 -0.55 -14.76 1.99
CA PHE A 23 -0.65 -13.72 3.03
C PHE A 23 -1.98 -13.77 3.76
N MET A 24 -3.08 -13.87 3.02
CA MET A 24 -4.42 -13.91 3.59
C MET A 24 -4.61 -15.10 4.53
N ALA A 25 -3.96 -16.24 4.28
CA ALA A 25 -4.00 -17.42 5.15
C ALA A 25 -3.38 -17.14 6.54
N LEU A 26 -2.52 -16.14 6.65
CA LEU A 26 -1.90 -15.72 7.92
C LEU A 26 -2.78 -14.74 8.71
N LEU A 27 -3.86 -14.19 8.11
CA LEU A 27 -4.77 -13.26 8.78
C LEU A 27 -5.83 -14.03 9.57
N GLY A 28 -5.88 -13.81 10.88
CA GLY A 28 -6.98 -14.24 11.74
C GLY A 28 -8.21 -13.34 11.59
N GLU A 29 -9.31 -13.71 12.25
CA GLU A 29 -10.61 -13.02 12.13
C GLU A 29 -10.58 -11.54 12.55
N GLN A 30 -9.70 -11.17 13.49
CA GLN A 30 -9.56 -9.80 13.99
C GLN A 30 -8.34 -9.07 13.41
N ASP A 31 -7.59 -9.70 12.50
CA ASP A 31 -6.42 -9.10 11.89
C ASP A 31 -6.83 -8.17 10.72
N VAL A 32 -6.11 -7.06 10.59
CA VAL A 32 -6.14 -6.19 9.41
C VAL A 32 -4.87 -6.43 8.61
N GLY A 33 -5.01 -6.68 7.31
CA GLY A 33 -3.89 -6.94 6.41
C GLY A 33 -3.50 -5.71 5.61
N ILE A 34 -2.21 -5.45 5.47
CA ILE A 34 -1.66 -4.52 4.46
C ILE A 34 -0.62 -5.29 3.64
N PHE A 35 -0.80 -5.30 2.31
CA PHE A 35 0.19 -5.87 1.40
C PHE A 35 0.81 -4.73 0.58
N VAL A 36 2.12 -4.53 0.74
CA VAL A 36 2.89 -3.54 -0.02
C VAL A 36 3.73 -4.24 -1.09
N SER A 37 3.60 -3.83 -2.36
CA SER A 37 4.40 -4.39 -3.47
C SER A 37 4.81 -3.32 -4.49
N THR A 38 6.11 -3.16 -4.72
CA THR A 38 6.61 -2.20 -5.72
C THR A 38 6.29 -2.59 -7.16
N GLY A 39 6.12 -3.89 -7.44
CA GLY A 39 5.74 -4.41 -8.76
C GLY A 39 4.23 -4.39 -9.01
N GLY A 40 3.44 -3.98 -8.01
CA GLY A 40 1.97 -3.97 -8.08
C GLY A 40 1.34 -5.37 -7.95
N PHE A 41 0.09 -5.49 -8.38
CA PHE A 41 -0.76 -6.67 -8.23
C PHE A 41 -1.42 -7.02 -9.57
N THR A 42 -1.66 -8.31 -9.84
CA THR A 42 -2.46 -8.73 -11.00
C THR A 42 -3.93 -8.38 -10.78
N SER A 43 -4.71 -8.28 -11.88
CA SER A 43 -6.15 -8.02 -11.81
C SER A 43 -6.87 -9.05 -10.94
N ASP A 44 -6.54 -10.34 -11.11
CA ASP A 44 -7.13 -11.42 -10.31
C ASP A 44 -6.81 -11.28 -8.82
N ALA A 45 -5.58 -10.84 -8.47
CA ALA A 45 -5.21 -10.59 -7.09
C ALA A 45 -5.99 -9.40 -6.51
N GLN A 46 -6.21 -8.33 -7.29
CA GLN A 46 -7.03 -7.20 -6.86
C GLN A 46 -8.50 -7.60 -6.65
N VAL A 47 -9.04 -8.48 -7.50
CA VAL A 47 -10.39 -9.03 -7.33
C VAL A 47 -10.46 -9.86 -6.06
N GLU A 48 -9.54 -10.80 -5.86
CA GLU A 48 -9.48 -11.67 -4.66
C GLU A 48 -9.40 -10.85 -3.36
N ALA A 49 -8.66 -9.74 -3.36
CA ALA A 49 -8.58 -8.84 -2.19
C ALA A 49 -9.93 -8.20 -1.83
N ARG A 50 -10.84 -8.02 -2.80
CA ARG A 50 -12.16 -7.40 -2.61
C ARG A 50 -13.26 -8.40 -2.27
N THR A 51 -13.11 -9.67 -2.66
CA THR A 51 -14.17 -10.69 -2.52
C THR A 51 -14.46 -11.08 -1.06
N LYS A 52 -13.51 -10.91 -0.13
CA LYS A 52 -13.69 -11.30 1.27
C LYS A 52 -14.00 -10.10 2.16
N GLU A 53 -15.27 -9.71 2.23
CA GLU A 53 -15.75 -8.59 3.06
C GLU A 53 -15.31 -8.68 4.54
N THR A 54 -15.10 -9.88 5.07
CA THR A 54 -14.68 -10.09 6.46
C THR A 54 -13.21 -9.81 6.72
N ARG A 55 -12.34 -9.81 5.70
CA ARG A 55 -10.89 -9.58 5.86
C ARG A 55 -10.54 -8.21 5.30
N LYS A 56 -10.31 -7.25 6.20
CA LYS A 56 -9.85 -5.90 5.85
C LYS A 56 -8.42 -5.98 5.30
N LEU A 57 -8.28 -6.15 3.99
CA LEU A 57 -7.00 -6.19 3.29
C LEU A 57 -6.83 -4.95 2.41
N THR A 58 -5.78 -4.18 2.68
CA THR A 58 -5.39 -3.03 1.86
C THR A 58 -4.19 -3.41 1.00
N LEU A 59 -4.30 -3.19 -0.31
CA LEU A 59 -3.19 -3.32 -1.24
C LEU A 59 -2.56 -1.95 -1.47
N ILE A 60 -1.23 -1.88 -1.36
CA ILE A 60 -0.45 -0.66 -1.61
C ILE A 60 0.59 -1.01 -2.66
N ASP A 61 0.42 -0.50 -3.87
CA ASP A 61 1.45 -0.54 -4.89
C ASP A 61 2.37 0.69 -4.79
N LEU A 62 3.32 0.83 -5.72
CA LEU A 62 4.28 1.93 -5.69
C LEU A 62 3.60 3.30 -5.85
N GLU A 63 2.63 3.40 -6.75
CA GLU A 63 1.89 4.64 -6.99
C GLU A 63 1.12 5.05 -5.72
N LYS A 64 0.37 4.12 -5.14
CA LYS A 64 -0.36 4.40 -3.90
C LYS A 64 0.56 4.72 -2.72
N LEU A 65 1.73 4.08 -2.66
CA LEU A 65 2.74 4.39 -1.63
C LEU A 65 3.22 5.84 -1.76
N VAL A 66 3.49 6.31 -2.98
CA VAL A 66 3.91 7.69 -3.23
C VAL A 66 2.80 8.68 -2.90
N GLU A 67 1.55 8.39 -3.26
CA GLU A 67 0.39 9.22 -2.88
C GLU A 67 0.28 9.38 -1.37
N LEU A 68 0.33 8.27 -0.62
CA LEU A 68 0.25 8.29 0.85
C LEU A 68 1.44 9.03 1.47
N TRP A 69 2.62 8.89 0.87
CA TRP A 69 3.81 9.62 1.30
C TRP A 69 3.65 11.13 1.13
N ILE A 70 3.09 11.58 0.01
CA ILE A 70 2.79 13.00 -0.24
C ILE A 70 1.71 13.49 0.72
N GLU A 71 0.60 12.75 0.85
CA GLU A 71 -0.55 13.09 1.69
C GLU A 71 -0.16 13.29 3.17
N HIS A 72 0.83 12.53 3.63
CA HIS A 72 1.27 12.56 5.02
C HIS A 72 2.68 13.11 5.20
N TYR A 73 3.25 13.76 4.18
CA TYR A 73 4.64 14.19 4.16
C TYR A 73 5.02 15.04 5.38
N ASP A 74 4.12 15.93 5.81
CA ASP A 74 4.33 16.81 6.97
C ASP A 74 4.39 16.06 8.31
N LYS A 75 3.87 14.82 8.36
CA LYS A 75 3.89 13.95 9.54
C LYS A 75 5.07 12.98 9.54
N VAL A 76 5.85 12.91 8.46
CA VAL A 76 7.03 12.05 8.34
C VAL A 76 8.23 12.73 9.02
N SER A 77 9.04 11.95 9.74
CA SER A 77 10.24 12.48 10.40
C SER A 77 11.30 12.95 9.37
N GLU A 78 12.11 13.95 9.72
CA GLU A 78 13.18 14.44 8.83
C GLU A 78 14.17 13.33 8.37
N PRO A 79 14.58 12.37 9.22
CA PRO A 79 15.34 11.22 8.78
C PRO A 79 14.64 10.36 7.73
N ASP A 80 13.34 10.11 7.88
CA ASP A 80 12.57 9.25 6.98
C ASP A 80 12.27 9.95 5.65
N LYS A 81 12.07 11.28 5.65
CA LYS A 81 11.93 12.10 4.43
C LYS A 81 13.11 11.89 3.46
N ARG A 82 14.30 11.55 3.96
CA ARG A 82 15.48 11.26 3.13
C ARG A 82 15.44 9.91 2.41
N LEU A 83 14.57 8.98 2.83
CA LEU A 83 14.41 7.66 2.20
C LEU A 83 13.66 7.75 0.87
N LEU A 84 12.75 8.72 0.74
CA LEU A 84 12.02 9.03 -0.49
C LEU A 84 12.01 10.55 -0.69
N PRO A 85 13.11 11.13 -1.19
CA PRO A 85 13.23 12.57 -1.34
C PRO A 85 12.32 13.06 -2.47
N LEU A 86 11.27 13.78 -2.12
CA LEU A 86 10.35 14.42 -3.07
C LEU A 86 10.66 15.91 -3.21
N ARG A 87 10.45 16.44 -4.42
CA ARG A 87 10.54 17.88 -4.70
C ARG A 87 9.12 18.41 -4.95
N PRO A 88 8.59 19.32 -4.11
CA PRO A 88 7.30 19.93 -4.38
C PRO A 88 7.39 20.84 -5.61
N ILE A 89 6.36 20.81 -6.44
CA ILE A 89 6.20 21.72 -7.58
C ILE A 89 4.98 22.60 -7.28
N TYR A 90 5.19 23.91 -7.22
CA TYR A 90 4.13 24.88 -6.97
C TYR A 90 3.73 25.54 -8.30
N TYR A 91 2.43 25.70 -8.52
CA TYR A 91 1.88 26.40 -9.68
C TYR A 91 1.16 27.66 -9.22
N LEU A 92 1.10 28.69 -10.07
CA LEU A 92 0.29 29.87 -9.83
C LEU A 92 -1.19 29.44 -9.77
N SER A 93 -1.88 29.76 -8.68
CA SER A 93 -3.33 29.55 -8.63
C SER A 93 -4.00 30.42 -9.70
N PRO A 94 -4.87 29.86 -10.56
CA PRO A 94 -5.67 30.70 -11.44
C PRO A 94 -6.47 31.70 -10.58
N SER A 95 -6.56 32.94 -11.04
CA SER A 95 -7.47 33.94 -10.48
C SER A 95 -8.90 33.40 -10.60
N GLU A 96 -9.68 33.47 -9.53
CA GLU A 96 -11.12 33.13 -9.55
C GLU A 96 -11.89 33.93 -10.62
#